data_AF-A0A2I1CCR0-F1
#
_entry.id   AF-A0A2I1CCR0-F1
#
_cell.length_a   1.000
_cell.length_b   1.000
_cell.length_c   1.000
_cell.angle_alpha   90.00
_cell.angle_beta   90.00
_cell.angle_gamma   90.00
#
_symmetry.space_group_name_H-M   'P 1'
#
loop_
_entity.id
_entity.type
_entity.pdbx_description
1 polymer ?
#
loop_
_entity_poly.entity_id
_entity_poly.type
_entity_poly.pdbx_seq_one_letter_code
_entity_poly.pdbx_strand_id
1 'polypeptide(L)'
;MLLKHSILSLLCALEVAWASDPSACFSPDAKGKAGYKACCDNQSNGKGTVGGVVFEYTCQTFLKKGGDYGTTHKGVSSARECAQLCAGDASCEASSWGSGISQCFLLSSKGYTRFTPNPGFLILEKTPEEPEKPDRVKDCKDLVDAGKKEGEAQCATEKDKLRKEGEEALHECQKQKEAAEAAIAESKTQCEKEKDELRKQAEGAAQKEREQCEKDKSQLRQERDDALQKCKSDCETEKEQLRQQGTDGAKQCESDKAALQQQLKTCQDNQQPTKPTDTAAAQDPKCRDNSWQNMCGGVCQEDTFTLAGVVFKKRCFVRTVMGREVQVYQRSSLLECLEKDCAPNPNCLGVGWRPWEVGHCHVHMSIGHGLRTAYNPHEHLIYAKDRVTPL
;
A
#
# COMPACT_ATOMS: atom_id res chain seq x y z
N MET A 1 -11.18 15.83 3.69
CA MET A 1 -12.56 15.36 3.45
C MET A 1 -13.53 16.37 4.06
N LEU A 2 -14.31 17.02 3.19
CA LEU A 2 -15.63 17.64 3.39
C LEU A 2 -15.95 18.33 4.74
N LEU A 3 -15.78 19.66 4.80
CA LEU A 3 -16.55 20.54 5.69
C LEU A 3 -18.00 20.60 5.21
N LYS A 4 -18.94 20.03 5.97
CA LYS A 4 -20.39 20.24 5.78
C LYS A 4 -20.82 21.47 6.58
N HIS A 5 -21.06 22.57 5.89
CA HIS A 5 -21.80 23.71 6.43
C HIS A 5 -23.30 23.38 6.37
N SER A 6 -23.92 23.08 7.51
CA SER A 6 -25.37 23.09 7.66
C SER A 6 -25.82 24.51 7.96
N ILE A 7 -26.28 25.22 6.92
CA ILE A 7 -27.01 26.48 7.07
C ILE A 7 -28.43 26.11 7.52
N LEU A 8 -28.71 26.27 8.81
CA LEU A 8 -30.06 26.12 9.36
C LEU A 8 -30.82 27.43 9.09
N SER A 9 -31.70 27.42 8.10
CA SER A 9 -32.67 28.49 7.87
C SER A 9 -33.72 28.46 8.99
N LEU A 10 -33.58 29.36 9.98
CA LEU A 10 -34.63 29.58 10.98
C LEU A 10 -35.63 30.59 10.41
N LEU A 11 -36.79 30.07 9.98
CA LEU A 11 -37.98 30.86 9.66
C LEU A 11 -38.53 31.48 10.96
N CYS A 12 -38.42 32.79 11.10
CA CYS A 12 -39.19 33.56 12.08
C CYS A 12 -40.67 33.54 11.67
N ALA A 13 -41.46 32.62 12.22
CA ALA A 13 -42.90 32.82 12.32
C ALA A 13 -43.15 33.85 13.41
N LEU A 14 -43.40 35.10 13.03
CA LEU A 14 -44.00 36.08 13.94
C LEU A 14 -45.46 35.66 14.15
N GLU A 15 -45.73 34.87 15.18
CA GLU A 15 -47.05 34.89 15.79
C GLU A 15 -47.18 36.25 16.48
N VAL A 16 -47.91 37.16 15.84
CA VAL A 16 -48.37 38.40 16.48
C VAL A 16 -49.35 37.95 17.56
N ALA A 17 -48.87 37.83 18.80
CA ALA A 17 -49.73 37.73 19.96
C ALA A 17 -50.44 39.08 20.13
N TRP A 18 -51.70 39.16 19.72
CA TRP A 18 -52.53 40.33 19.96
C TRP A 18 -52.77 40.43 21.47
N ALA A 19 -52.50 41.62 22.01
CA ALA A 19 -52.66 41.97 23.39
C ALA A 19 -54.02 41.54 23.97
N SER A 20 -53.97 40.96 25.15
CA SER A 20 -55.12 40.48 25.92
C SER A 20 -55.92 41.64 26.52
N ASP A 21 -57.23 41.68 26.19
CA ASP A 21 -58.44 42.15 26.91
C ASP A 21 -59.39 42.92 25.96
N PRO A 22 -60.74 42.86 26.05
CA PRO A 22 -61.60 42.39 27.14
C PRO A 22 -62.69 41.35 26.75
N SER A 23 -63.03 40.48 27.71
CA SER A 23 -64.03 39.40 27.67
C SER A 23 -63.74 38.25 26.68
N ALA A 24 -63.31 37.11 27.21
CA ALA A 24 -63.24 35.82 26.49
C ALA A 24 -64.60 35.42 25.84
N CYS A 25 -65.68 36.10 26.22
CA CYS A 25 -67.04 35.93 25.71
C CYS A 25 -67.15 36.01 24.19
N PHE A 26 -66.43 36.94 23.55
CA PHE A 26 -66.49 37.14 22.09
C PHE A 26 -65.28 36.56 21.35
N SER A 27 -64.54 35.65 21.98
CA SER A 27 -63.44 34.93 21.33
C SER A 27 -63.96 34.07 20.16
N PRO A 28 -63.26 34.03 19.01
CA PRO A 28 -63.68 33.21 17.87
C PRO A 28 -63.71 31.71 18.18
N ASP A 29 -62.95 31.26 19.18
CA ASP A 29 -62.86 29.84 19.57
C ASP A 29 -63.94 29.43 20.59
N ALA A 30 -64.70 30.38 21.12
CA ALA A 30 -65.65 30.17 22.20
C ALA A 30 -67.04 29.72 21.68
N LYS A 31 -67.25 28.40 21.55
CA LYS A 31 -68.48 27.81 20.96
C LYS A 31 -69.32 26.96 21.93
N GLY A 32 -70.61 26.87 21.66
CA GLY A 32 -71.58 26.05 22.40
C GLY A 32 -71.60 26.36 23.89
N LYS A 33 -71.68 25.32 24.74
CA LYS A 33 -71.63 25.49 26.20
C LYS A 33 -70.33 26.14 26.66
N ALA A 34 -69.19 25.84 26.03
CA ALA A 34 -67.91 26.47 26.36
C ALA A 34 -67.91 27.97 26.03
N GLY A 35 -68.61 28.38 24.96
CA GLY A 35 -68.83 29.78 24.63
C GLY A 35 -69.66 30.52 25.66
N TYR A 36 -70.74 29.89 26.15
CA TYR A 36 -71.51 30.45 27.26
C TYR A 36 -70.67 30.60 28.53
N LYS A 37 -69.88 29.59 28.87
CA LYS A 37 -68.96 29.61 30.00
C LYS A 37 -67.91 30.71 29.90
N ALA A 38 -67.35 30.93 28.70
CA ALA A 38 -66.39 32.01 28.45
C ALA A 38 -66.98 33.41 28.73
N CYS A 39 -68.31 33.56 28.60
CA CYS A 39 -69.02 34.77 29.00
C CYS A 39 -69.41 34.79 30.49
N CYS A 40 -69.89 33.65 31.01
CA CYS A 40 -70.75 33.63 32.20
C CYS A 40 -70.21 32.85 33.40
N ASP A 41 -69.02 32.23 33.33
CA ASP A 41 -68.48 31.43 34.43
C ASP A 41 -67.99 32.29 35.61
N ASN A 42 -67.33 33.41 35.33
CA ASN A 42 -66.71 34.27 36.35
C ASN A 42 -67.36 35.66 36.47
N GLN A 43 -68.33 35.98 35.62
CA GLN A 43 -69.02 37.28 35.58
C GLN A 43 -70.45 37.12 35.06
N SER A 44 -71.36 37.99 35.51
CA SER A 44 -72.78 37.95 35.13
C SER A 44 -73.12 38.89 33.97
N ASN A 45 -72.21 39.79 33.63
CA ASN A 45 -72.30 40.72 32.52
C ASN A 45 -70.89 41.16 32.10
N GLY A 46 -70.80 41.86 30.97
CA GLY A 46 -69.56 42.50 30.52
C GLY A 46 -69.75 43.19 29.17
N LYS A 47 -68.66 43.74 28.62
CA LYS A 47 -68.66 44.41 27.32
C LYS A 47 -67.67 43.78 26.36
N GLY A 48 -67.95 43.88 25.07
CA GLY A 48 -66.98 43.57 24.04
C GLY A 48 -67.40 44.07 22.66
N THR A 49 -66.41 44.20 21.79
CA THR A 49 -66.59 44.81 20.47
C THR A 49 -66.64 43.74 19.40
N VAL A 50 -67.70 43.74 18.60
CA VAL A 50 -67.90 42.79 17.49
C VAL A 50 -68.38 43.57 16.26
N GLY A 51 -67.65 43.43 15.14
CA GLY A 51 -68.02 44.10 13.88
C GLY A 51 -68.01 45.64 13.98
N GLY A 52 -67.17 46.21 14.84
CA GLY A 52 -67.10 47.65 15.08
C GLY A 52 -68.22 48.21 15.97
N VAL A 53 -69.09 47.35 16.51
CA VAL A 53 -70.16 47.70 17.45
C VAL A 53 -69.80 47.18 18.83
N VAL A 54 -69.93 48.01 19.85
CA VAL A 54 -69.76 47.60 21.24
C VAL A 54 -71.07 46.97 21.73
N PHE A 55 -70.99 45.76 22.29
CA PHE A 55 -72.10 45.06 22.90
C PHE A 55 -71.87 44.95 24.41
N GLU A 56 -72.93 45.20 25.17
CA GLU A 56 -73.03 44.78 26.56
C GLU A 56 -73.78 43.45 26.60
N TYR A 57 -73.18 42.45 27.25
CA TYR A 57 -73.82 41.16 27.43
C TYR A 57 -74.26 40.96 28.87
N THR A 58 -75.39 40.25 29.05
CA THR A 58 -75.89 39.85 30.38
C THR A 58 -76.29 38.38 30.35
N CYS A 59 -75.76 37.62 31.31
CA CYS A 59 -75.94 36.18 31.44
C CYS A 59 -77.29 35.80 32.06
N GLN A 60 -77.66 34.54 31.90
CA GLN A 60 -78.89 33.93 32.45
C GLN A 60 -80.17 34.71 32.14
N THR A 61 -80.21 35.34 30.96
CA THR A 61 -81.28 36.26 30.57
C THR A 61 -81.70 35.97 29.14
N PHE A 62 -82.99 36.11 28.87
CA PHE A 62 -83.58 35.95 27.54
C PHE A 62 -84.52 37.12 27.22
N LEU A 63 -84.65 37.52 25.95
CA LEU A 63 -85.49 38.65 25.53
C LEU A 63 -86.76 38.20 24.79
N LYS A 64 -87.90 38.85 25.07
CA LYS A 64 -89.10 38.80 24.21
C LYS A 64 -89.75 40.16 24.08
N LYS A 65 -90.55 40.37 23.03
CA LYS A 65 -91.42 41.54 22.88
C LYS A 65 -92.85 41.09 22.63
N GLY A 66 -93.79 41.41 23.54
CA GLY A 66 -95.21 41.08 23.34
C GLY A 66 -95.50 39.59 23.08
N GLY A 67 -94.66 38.68 23.61
CA GLY A 67 -94.73 37.24 23.37
C GLY A 67 -93.86 36.72 22.21
N ASP A 68 -93.36 37.61 21.35
CA ASP A 68 -92.49 37.28 20.20
C ASP A 68 -91.01 37.19 20.61
N TYR A 69 -90.30 36.21 20.03
CA TYR A 69 -88.89 35.96 20.21
C TYR A 69 -88.02 36.78 19.23
N GLY A 70 -88.65 37.43 18.24
CA GLY A 70 -87.94 38.13 17.17
C GLY A 70 -87.39 37.19 16.10
N THR A 71 -86.50 37.72 15.24
CA THR A 71 -85.93 36.96 14.13
C THR A 71 -85.01 35.85 14.65
N THR A 72 -85.37 34.60 14.37
CA THR A 72 -84.63 33.43 14.88
C THR A 72 -83.65 32.88 13.84
N HIS A 73 -82.36 32.84 14.19
CA HIS A 73 -81.30 32.22 13.43
C HIS A 73 -80.89 30.90 14.09
N LYS A 74 -81.01 29.79 13.35
CA LYS A 74 -80.62 28.44 13.79
C LYS A 74 -79.16 28.16 13.43
N GLY A 75 -78.51 27.30 14.22
CA GLY A 75 -77.12 26.88 13.97
C GLY A 75 -76.08 27.91 14.40
N VAL A 76 -76.46 28.93 15.17
CA VAL A 76 -75.54 29.95 15.68
C VAL A 76 -74.81 29.39 16.89
N SER A 77 -73.51 29.16 16.71
CA SER A 77 -72.70 28.32 17.59
C SER A 77 -72.00 29.11 18.69
N SER A 78 -72.00 30.44 18.65
CA SER A 78 -71.36 31.29 19.67
C SER A 78 -72.10 32.61 19.93
N ALA A 79 -71.83 33.22 21.08
CA ALA A 79 -72.27 34.58 21.40
C ALA A 79 -71.70 35.60 20.40
N ARG A 80 -70.44 35.41 19.96
CA ARG A 80 -69.80 36.22 18.93
C ARG A 80 -70.54 36.19 17.60
N GLU A 81 -70.91 35.00 17.11
CA GLU A 81 -71.69 34.88 15.87
C GLU A 81 -73.06 35.55 15.98
N CYS A 82 -73.72 35.44 17.15
CA CYS A 82 -74.98 36.13 17.39
C CYS A 82 -74.82 37.66 17.43
N ALA A 83 -73.75 38.16 18.07
CA ALA A 83 -73.38 39.58 18.05
C ALA A 83 -73.08 40.05 16.61
N GLN A 84 -72.39 39.25 15.80
CA GLN A 84 -72.11 39.57 14.39
C GLN A 84 -73.39 39.72 13.57
N LEU A 85 -74.34 38.80 13.74
CA LEU A 85 -75.66 38.88 13.09
C LEU A 85 -76.40 40.17 13.50
N CYS A 86 -76.40 40.50 14.80
CA CYS A 86 -77.02 41.74 15.27
C CYS A 86 -76.26 42.98 14.79
N ALA A 87 -74.92 42.96 14.73
CA ALA A 87 -74.11 44.08 14.25
C ALA A 87 -74.36 44.37 12.76
N GLY A 88 -74.52 43.31 11.95
CA GLY A 88 -74.82 43.42 10.53
C GLY A 88 -76.26 43.85 10.20
N ASP A 89 -77.20 43.68 11.14
CA ASP A 89 -78.56 44.16 11.02
C ASP A 89 -78.72 45.54 11.69
N ALA A 90 -78.88 46.59 10.88
CA ALA A 90 -79.07 47.95 11.35
C ALA A 90 -80.34 48.12 12.20
N SER A 91 -81.35 47.25 12.02
CA SER A 91 -82.58 47.25 12.80
C SER A 91 -82.42 46.53 14.14
N CYS A 92 -81.45 45.62 14.29
CA CYS A 92 -81.24 44.89 15.53
C CYS A 92 -80.75 45.81 16.64
N GLU A 93 -81.49 45.88 17.74
CA GLU A 93 -81.13 46.66 18.94
C GLU A 93 -80.49 45.75 20.00
N ALA A 94 -81.00 44.52 20.11
CA ALA A 94 -80.50 43.52 21.02
C ALA A 94 -80.73 42.11 20.46
N SER A 95 -79.98 41.15 20.98
CA SER A 95 -80.16 39.73 20.65
C SER A 95 -80.08 38.84 21.87
N SER A 96 -80.64 37.65 21.80
CA SER A 96 -80.46 36.58 22.79
C SER A 96 -79.82 35.37 22.13
N TRP A 97 -78.82 34.78 22.78
CA TRP A 97 -78.19 33.55 22.30
C TRP A 97 -78.38 32.42 23.31
N GLY A 98 -78.90 31.28 22.85
CA GLY A 98 -79.09 30.08 23.63
C GLY A 98 -78.03 29.03 23.29
N SER A 99 -77.09 28.80 24.21
CA SER A 99 -75.96 27.88 24.00
C SER A 99 -76.37 26.41 23.86
N GLY A 100 -77.43 25.99 24.56
CA GLY A 100 -77.94 24.61 24.51
C GLY A 100 -78.79 24.29 23.28
N ILE A 101 -79.36 25.32 22.64
CA ILE A 101 -80.21 25.18 21.45
C ILE A 101 -79.56 25.70 20.17
N SER A 102 -78.37 26.29 20.27
CA SER A 102 -77.60 26.89 19.18
C SER A 102 -78.46 27.82 18.31
N GLN A 103 -79.20 28.71 18.96
CA GLN A 103 -80.08 29.67 18.32
C GLN A 103 -79.76 31.08 18.80
N CYS A 104 -79.85 32.02 17.86
CA CYS A 104 -79.76 33.45 18.09
C CYS A 104 -81.09 34.09 17.74
N PHE A 105 -81.56 34.99 18.59
CA PHE A 105 -82.84 35.68 18.46
C PHE A 105 -82.56 37.18 18.38
N LEU A 106 -82.80 37.80 17.24
CA LEU A 106 -82.58 39.24 17.03
C LEU A 106 -83.88 40.01 17.26
N LEU A 107 -83.81 41.09 18.04
CA LEU A 107 -84.94 41.97 18.31
C LEU A 107 -84.69 43.35 17.69
N SER A 108 -85.55 43.71 16.74
CA SER A 108 -85.38 44.93 15.93
C SER A 108 -85.99 46.21 16.53
N SER A 109 -86.39 46.20 17.80
CA SER A 109 -87.01 47.39 18.41
C SER A 109 -86.84 47.45 19.92
N LYS A 110 -86.66 48.66 20.43
CA LYS A 110 -86.62 48.97 21.86
C LYS A 110 -87.96 48.59 22.53
N GLY A 111 -87.92 48.28 23.83
CA GLY A 111 -89.09 47.88 24.63
C GLY A 111 -89.31 46.36 24.77
N TYR A 112 -88.24 45.56 24.64
CA TYR A 112 -88.27 44.14 24.97
C TYR A 112 -88.25 43.91 26.50
N THR A 113 -88.82 42.79 26.93
CA THR A 113 -88.81 42.34 28.32
C THR A 113 -87.68 41.34 28.53
N ARG A 114 -86.93 41.50 29.63
CA ARG A 114 -85.90 40.56 30.07
C ARG A 114 -86.52 39.49 30.96
N PHE A 115 -86.32 38.22 30.61
CA PHE A 115 -86.76 37.06 31.38
C PHE A 115 -85.55 36.42 32.04
N THR A 116 -85.56 36.42 33.37
CA THR A 116 -84.47 35.91 34.22
C THR A 116 -85.07 35.17 35.43
N PRO A 117 -84.44 34.10 35.93
CA PRO A 117 -83.25 33.43 35.40
C PRO A 117 -83.59 32.49 34.24
N ASN A 118 -82.75 32.49 33.20
CA ASN A 118 -82.83 31.54 32.09
C ASN A 118 -81.44 30.93 31.81
N PRO A 119 -81.07 29.83 32.50
CA PRO A 119 -79.75 29.23 32.38
C PRO A 119 -79.40 28.81 30.95
N GLY A 120 -78.17 29.09 30.53
CA GLY A 120 -77.70 28.77 29.18
C GLY A 120 -78.07 29.78 28.10
N PHE A 121 -78.78 30.85 28.46
CA PHE A 121 -79.04 32.01 27.62
C PHE A 121 -78.29 33.25 28.10
N LEU A 122 -77.81 34.06 27.17
CA LEU A 122 -77.34 35.41 27.43
C LEU A 122 -77.94 36.37 26.40
N ILE A 123 -78.03 37.64 26.79
CA ILE A 123 -78.46 38.73 25.91
C ILE A 123 -77.26 39.57 25.50
N LEU A 124 -77.35 40.22 24.35
CA LEU A 124 -76.35 41.10 23.76
C LEU A 124 -77.06 42.37 23.32
N GLU A 125 -76.77 43.51 23.96
CA GLU A 125 -77.39 44.79 23.68
C GLU A 125 -76.36 45.73 23.05
N LYS A 126 -76.72 46.39 21.94
CA LYS A 126 -75.82 47.38 21.32
C LYS A 126 -75.66 48.59 22.24
N THR A 127 -74.43 49.06 22.41
CA THR A 127 -74.14 50.30 23.12
C THR A 127 -73.81 51.41 22.11
N PRO A 128 -73.98 52.69 22.49
CA PRO A 128 -73.62 53.83 21.65
C PRO A 128 -72.10 54.17 21.68
N GLU A 129 -71.26 53.31 22.28
CA GLU A 129 -69.83 53.57 22.45
C GLU A 129 -69.04 53.34 21.15
N GLU A 130 -68.18 54.30 20.77
CA GLU A 130 -67.23 54.12 19.66
C GLU A 130 -66.02 53.28 20.11
N PRO A 131 -65.52 52.34 19.29
CA PRO A 131 -64.33 51.56 19.63
C PRO A 131 -63.06 52.42 19.66
N GLU A 132 -62.19 52.22 20.66
CA GLU A 132 -60.91 52.92 20.77
C GLU A 132 -60.01 52.67 19.53
N LYS A 133 -59.37 53.73 19.00
CA LYS A 133 -58.46 53.66 17.84
C LYS A 133 -57.01 53.41 18.30
N PRO A 134 -56.30 52.38 17.79
CA PRO A 134 -54.92 52.08 18.19
C PRO A 134 -53.90 53.11 17.64
N ASP A 135 -52.96 53.53 18.49
CA ASP A 135 -51.84 54.44 18.15
C ASP A 135 -50.63 53.68 17.59
N ARG A 136 -50.69 53.44 16.28
CA ARG A 136 -49.73 52.60 15.54
C ARG A 136 -48.28 53.12 15.54
N VAL A 137 -48.05 54.40 15.82
CA VAL A 137 -46.70 54.99 15.79
C VAL A 137 -45.92 54.59 17.04
N LYS A 138 -46.59 54.59 18.19
CA LYS A 138 -46.01 54.16 19.47
C LYS A 138 -45.67 52.68 19.46
N ASP A 139 -46.60 51.85 18.99
CA ASP A 139 -46.42 50.39 18.93
C ASP A 139 -45.21 49.99 18.07
N CYS A 140 -45.00 50.68 16.95
CA CYS A 140 -43.84 50.43 16.07
C CYS A 140 -42.51 50.77 16.76
N LYS A 141 -42.46 51.88 17.49
CA LYS A 141 -41.25 52.31 18.19
C LYS A 141 -40.87 51.34 19.31
N ASP A 142 -41.84 50.91 20.11
CA ASP A 142 -41.61 49.99 21.21
C ASP A 142 -41.06 48.63 20.73
N LEU A 143 -41.53 48.15 19.56
CA LEU A 143 -41.00 46.94 18.93
C LEU A 143 -39.55 47.08 18.45
N VAL A 144 -39.19 48.23 17.86
CA VAL A 144 -37.82 48.50 17.41
C VAL A 144 -36.86 48.58 18.59
N ASP A 145 -37.25 49.28 19.66
CA ASP A 145 -36.44 49.42 20.86
C ASP A 145 -36.27 48.08 21.59
N ALA A 146 -37.32 47.25 21.65
CA ALA A 146 -37.26 45.89 22.17
C ALA A 146 -36.30 45.01 21.34
N GLY A 147 -36.43 45.02 20.02
CA GLY A 147 -35.57 44.25 19.12
C GLY A 147 -34.10 44.66 19.21
N LYS A 148 -33.82 45.97 19.34
CA LYS A 148 -32.45 46.47 19.54
C LYS A 148 -31.86 45.95 20.84
N LYS A 149 -32.61 46.03 21.95
CA LYS A 149 -32.14 45.57 23.25
C LYS A 149 -31.88 44.06 23.27
N GLU A 150 -32.75 43.28 22.63
CA GLU A 150 -32.57 41.84 22.49
C GLU A 150 -31.33 41.51 21.64
N GLY A 151 -31.17 42.17 20.49
CA GLY A 151 -30.00 41.98 19.63
C GLY A 151 -28.68 42.34 20.31
N GLU A 152 -28.63 43.42 21.09
CA GLU A 152 -27.45 43.81 21.87
C GLU A 152 -27.10 42.75 22.94
N ALA A 153 -28.11 42.21 23.63
CA ALA A 153 -27.92 41.17 24.64
C ALA A 153 -27.45 39.84 24.03
N GLN A 154 -28.02 39.45 22.89
CA GLN A 154 -27.61 38.24 22.15
C GLN A 154 -26.16 38.40 21.65
N CYS A 155 -25.83 39.54 21.04
CA CYS A 155 -24.48 39.83 20.55
C CYS A 155 -23.43 39.79 21.68
N ALA A 156 -23.75 40.36 22.85
CA ALA A 156 -22.85 40.31 24.01
C ALA A 156 -22.60 38.87 24.47
N THR A 157 -23.68 38.07 24.53
CA THR A 157 -23.62 36.66 24.94
C THR A 157 -22.79 35.82 23.97
N GLU A 158 -23.01 35.98 22.66
CA GLU A 158 -22.25 35.25 21.64
C GLU A 158 -20.78 35.66 21.64
N LYS A 159 -20.48 36.96 21.80
CA LYS A 159 -19.11 37.46 21.90
C LYS A 159 -18.36 36.84 23.08
N ASP A 160 -19.00 36.77 24.25
CA ASP A 160 -18.38 36.15 25.43
C ASP A 160 -18.21 34.64 25.27
N LYS A 161 -19.17 33.97 24.62
CA LYS A 161 -19.06 32.54 24.30
C LYS A 161 -17.87 32.27 23.38
N LEU A 162 -17.75 33.00 22.27
CA LEU A 162 -16.64 32.86 21.33
C LEU A 162 -15.29 33.16 21.98
N ARG A 163 -15.24 34.13 22.89
CA ARG A 163 -14.02 34.43 23.65
C ARG A 163 -13.59 33.25 24.51
N LYS A 164 -14.52 32.63 25.25
CA LYS A 164 -14.23 31.46 26.08
C LYS A 164 -13.79 30.26 25.24
N GLU A 165 -14.51 29.97 24.15
CA GLU A 165 -14.14 28.89 23.22
C GLU A 165 -12.75 29.12 22.61
N GLY A 166 -12.40 30.38 22.29
CA GLY A 166 -11.07 30.74 21.81
C GLY A 166 -9.97 30.56 22.87
N GLU A 167 -10.23 30.95 24.11
CA GLU A 167 -9.30 30.76 25.25
C GLU A 167 -9.08 29.26 25.52
N GLU A 168 -10.13 28.44 25.52
CA GLU A 168 -10.07 26.99 25.69
C GLU A 168 -9.31 26.30 24.55
N ALA A 169 -9.59 26.68 23.30
CA ALA A 169 -8.89 26.14 22.14
C ALA A 169 -7.40 26.48 22.15
N LEU A 170 -7.03 27.69 22.58
CA LEU A 170 -5.63 28.09 22.71
C LEU A 170 -4.92 27.29 23.81
N HIS A 171 -5.57 27.09 24.96
CA HIS A 171 -5.03 26.30 26.07
C HIS A 171 -4.80 24.84 25.64
N GLU A 172 -5.77 24.22 24.97
CA GLU A 172 -5.63 22.85 24.46
C GLU A 172 -4.53 22.74 23.41
N CYS A 173 -4.42 23.71 22.50
CA CYS A 173 -3.34 23.77 21.52
C CYS A 173 -1.95 23.85 22.20
N GLN A 174 -1.83 24.62 23.27
CA GLN A 174 -0.58 24.76 24.00
C GLN A 174 -0.20 23.47 24.74
N LYS A 175 -1.18 22.82 25.37
CA LYS A 175 -0.98 21.51 26.01
C LYS A 175 -0.53 20.44 25.01
N GLN A 176 -1.15 20.41 23.83
CA GLN A 176 -0.76 19.48 22.77
C GLN A 176 0.65 19.74 22.24
N LYS A 177 1.03 21.02 22.12
CA LYS A 177 2.40 21.41 21.76
C LYS A 177 3.41 20.90 22.78
N GLU A 178 3.18 21.13 24.07
CA GLU A 178 4.08 20.68 25.14
C GLU A 178 4.20 19.14 25.18
N ALA A 179 3.08 18.43 24.99
CA ALA A 179 3.08 16.97 24.90
C ALA A 179 3.86 16.46 23.68
N ALA A 180 3.72 17.11 22.53
CA ALA A 180 4.47 16.76 21.32
C ALA A 180 5.97 17.01 21.49
N GLU A 181 6.37 18.13 22.11
CA GLU A 181 7.77 18.44 22.40
C GLU A 181 8.39 17.41 23.36
N ALA A 182 7.66 17.00 24.40
CA ALA A 182 8.11 15.95 25.32
C ALA A 182 8.29 14.60 24.60
N ALA A 183 7.34 14.19 23.77
CA ALA A 183 7.41 12.95 22.99
C ALA A 183 8.59 12.95 22.00
N ILE A 184 8.88 14.09 21.37
CA ILE A 184 10.05 14.25 20.48
C ILE A 184 11.35 14.10 21.27
N ALA A 185 11.45 14.70 22.46
CA ALA A 185 12.64 14.59 23.30
C ALA A 185 12.90 13.15 23.77
N GLU A 186 11.84 12.43 24.16
CA GLU A 186 11.91 11.02 24.53
C GLU A 186 12.33 10.14 23.35
N SER A 187 11.67 10.31 22.19
CA SER A 187 11.99 9.57 20.96
C SER A 187 13.45 9.80 20.52
N LYS A 188 13.95 11.04 20.60
CA LYS A 188 15.35 11.36 20.27
C LYS A 188 16.32 10.66 21.22
N THR A 189 16.02 10.64 22.51
CA THR A 189 16.84 9.95 23.51
C THR A 189 16.90 8.45 23.26
N GLN A 190 15.75 7.85 22.95
CA GLN A 190 15.66 6.43 22.61
C GLN A 190 16.43 6.11 21.33
N CYS A 191 16.31 6.96 20.29
CA CYS A 191 17.04 6.78 19.03
C CYS A 191 18.56 6.81 19.22
N GLU A 192 19.09 7.74 20.04
CA GLU A 192 20.54 7.76 20.32
C GLU A 192 20.99 6.54 21.12
N LYS A 193 20.16 6.06 22.07
CA LYS A 193 20.46 4.84 22.82
C LYS A 193 20.51 3.60 21.91
N GLU A 194 19.54 3.43 21.02
CA GLU A 194 19.51 2.31 20.07
C GLU A 194 20.69 2.36 19.10
N LYS A 195 21.04 3.55 18.61
CA LYS A 195 22.22 3.77 17.77
C LYS A 195 23.52 3.36 18.46
N ASP A 196 23.68 3.72 19.74
CA ASP A 196 24.86 3.32 20.53
C ASP A 196 24.90 1.80 20.79
N GLU A 197 23.75 1.17 21.04
CA GLU A 197 23.64 -0.27 21.21
C GLU A 197 24.00 -1.02 19.91
N LEU A 198 23.46 -0.57 18.76
CA LEU A 198 23.78 -1.12 17.45
C LEU A 198 25.26 -0.97 17.12
N ARG A 199 25.86 0.18 17.45
CA ARG A 199 27.29 0.41 17.26
C ARG A 199 28.13 -0.57 18.08
N LYS A 200 27.81 -0.76 19.37
CA LYS A 200 28.50 -1.73 20.23
C LYS A 200 28.35 -3.17 19.72
N GLN A 201 27.18 -3.53 19.22
CA GLN A 201 26.95 -4.86 18.63
C GLN A 201 27.80 -5.06 17.37
N ALA A 202 27.85 -4.06 16.48
CA ALA A 202 28.67 -4.11 15.27
C ALA A 202 30.16 -4.20 15.59
N GLU A 203 30.66 -3.38 16.54
CA GLU A 203 32.05 -3.43 17.00
C GLU A 203 32.38 -4.80 17.63
N GLY A 204 31.49 -5.34 18.45
CA GLY A 204 31.65 -6.67 19.05
C GLY A 204 31.64 -7.82 18.02
N ALA A 205 30.78 -7.74 17.00
CA ALA A 205 30.75 -8.72 15.91
C ALA A 205 32.03 -8.66 15.07
N ALA A 206 32.48 -7.46 14.70
CA ALA A 206 33.71 -7.25 13.95
C ALA A 206 34.94 -7.76 14.72
N GLN A 207 34.99 -7.56 16.05
CA GLN A 207 36.07 -8.07 16.88
C GLN A 207 36.11 -9.60 16.89
N LYS A 208 34.95 -10.27 17.06
CA LYS A 208 34.86 -11.73 17.02
C LYS A 208 35.29 -12.30 15.66
N GLU A 209 34.89 -11.65 14.57
CA GLU A 209 35.27 -12.08 13.21
C GLU A 209 36.77 -11.91 12.97
N ARG A 210 37.39 -10.83 13.47
CA ARG A 210 38.85 -10.66 13.44
C ARG A 210 39.59 -11.73 14.23
N GLU A 211 39.11 -12.05 15.44
CA GLU A 211 39.71 -13.10 16.27
C GLU A 211 39.61 -14.47 15.60
N GLN A 212 38.47 -14.76 14.95
CA GLN A 212 38.29 -15.99 14.19
C GLN A 212 39.23 -16.03 12.97
N CYS A 213 39.32 -14.93 12.21
CA CYS A 213 40.21 -14.83 11.06
C CYS A 213 41.68 -15.05 11.44
N GLU A 214 42.14 -14.51 12.58
CA GLU A 214 43.53 -14.74 13.03
C GLU A 214 43.76 -16.19 13.50
N LYS A 215 42.76 -16.84 14.10
CA LYS A 215 42.83 -18.28 14.42
C LYS A 215 42.93 -19.12 13.15
N ASP A 216 42.04 -18.90 12.19
CA ASP A 216 42.02 -19.64 10.92
C ASP A 216 43.33 -19.47 10.14
N LYS A 217 43.86 -18.25 10.13
CA LYS A 217 45.17 -17.95 9.53
C LYS A 217 46.33 -18.67 10.21
N SER A 218 46.31 -18.77 11.55
CA SER A 218 47.33 -19.54 12.28
C SER A 218 47.21 -21.03 11.97
N GLN A 219 45.99 -21.56 11.92
CA GLN A 219 45.73 -22.96 11.60
C GLN A 219 46.20 -23.30 10.18
N LEU A 220 45.86 -22.48 9.17
CA LEU A 220 46.32 -22.66 7.79
C LEU A 220 47.85 -22.62 7.67
N ARG A 221 48.53 -21.78 8.46
CA ARG A 221 50.01 -21.77 8.50
C ARG A 221 50.57 -23.08 9.03
N GLN A 222 49.97 -23.60 10.09
CA GLN A 222 50.38 -24.89 10.68
C GLN A 222 50.13 -26.05 9.71
N GLU A 223 48.94 -26.13 9.10
CA GLU A 223 48.61 -27.15 8.11
C GLU A 223 49.56 -27.11 6.90
N ARG A 224 49.93 -25.91 6.44
CA ARG A 224 50.94 -25.72 5.40
C ARG A 224 52.30 -26.26 5.83
N ASP A 225 52.74 -25.96 7.05
CA ASP A 225 54.06 -26.37 7.55
C ASP A 225 54.12 -27.88 7.75
N ASP A 226 53.05 -28.49 8.27
CA ASP A 226 52.91 -29.94 8.41
C ASP A 226 52.91 -30.63 7.04
N ALA A 227 52.18 -30.09 6.06
CA ALA A 227 52.17 -30.60 4.70
C ALA A 227 53.54 -30.49 4.03
N LEU A 228 54.26 -29.39 4.24
CA LEU A 228 55.62 -29.20 3.73
C LEU A 228 56.61 -30.19 4.36
N GLN A 229 56.52 -30.40 5.67
CA GLN A 229 57.35 -31.37 6.38
C GLN A 229 57.08 -32.80 5.91
N LYS A 230 55.81 -33.16 5.73
CA LYS A 230 55.41 -34.45 5.17
C LYS A 230 55.98 -34.65 3.77
N CYS A 231 55.80 -33.66 2.88
CA CYS A 231 56.33 -33.70 1.52
C CYS A 231 57.86 -33.90 1.49
N LYS A 232 58.60 -33.23 2.39
CA LYS A 232 60.05 -33.45 2.53
C LYS A 232 60.39 -34.88 2.96
N SER A 233 59.67 -35.42 3.93
CA SER A 233 59.87 -36.79 4.42
C SER A 233 59.58 -37.83 3.33
N ASP A 234 58.47 -37.63 2.61
CA ASP A 234 58.07 -38.51 1.50
C ASP A 234 59.12 -38.47 0.39
N CYS A 235 59.64 -37.27 0.05
CA CYS A 235 60.71 -37.10 -0.94
C CYS A 235 62.01 -37.82 -0.55
N GLU A 236 62.49 -37.68 0.70
CA GLU A 236 63.69 -38.41 1.13
C GLU A 236 63.46 -39.93 1.17
N THR A 237 62.24 -40.37 1.50
CA THR A 237 61.86 -41.80 1.46
C THR A 237 61.90 -42.33 0.02
N GLU A 238 61.29 -41.63 -0.93
CA GLU A 238 61.26 -42.00 -2.34
C GLU A 238 62.66 -42.00 -2.95
N LYS A 239 63.50 -41.02 -2.59
CA LYS A 239 64.90 -40.95 -3.00
C LYS A 239 65.71 -42.16 -2.53
N GLU A 240 65.53 -42.63 -1.30
CA GLU A 240 66.20 -43.84 -0.82
C GLU A 240 65.68 -45.10 -1.53
N GLN A 241 64.37 -45.19 -1.77
CA GLN A 241 63.78 -46.28 -2.56
C GLN A 241 64.38 -46.35 -3.98
N LEU A 242 64.52 -45.21 -4.66
CA LEU A 242 65.16 -45.13 -5.98
C LEU A 242 66.63 -45.54 -5.92
N ARG A 243 67.36 -45.17 -4.86
CA ARG A 243 68.75 -45.58 -4.64
C ARG A 243 68.86 -47.10 -4.50
N GLN A 244 67.97 -47.69 -3.71
CA GLN A 244 67.89 -49.13 -3.49
C GLN A 244 67.57 -49.87 -4.79
N GLN A 245 66.54 -49.41 -5.53
CA GLN A 245 66.17 -49.95 -6.84
C GLN A 245 67.34 -49.86 -7.84
N GLY A 246 68.08 -48.76 -7.84
CA GLY A 246 69.29 -48.61 -8.65
C GLY A 246 70.37 -49.62 -8.30
N THR A 247 70.62 -49.86 -7.00
CA THR A 247 71.59 -50.87 -6.57
C THR A 247 71.16 -52.30 -6.89
N ASP A 248 69.88 -52.62 -6.74
CA ASP A 248 69.36 -53.96 -7.02
C ASP A 248 69.28 -54.19 -8.54
N GLY A 249 68.91 -53.17 -9.32
CA GLY A 249 68.98 -53.20 -10.77
C GLY A 249 70.42 -53.37 -11.29
N ALA A 250 71.41 -52.76 -10.64
CA ALA A 250 72.83 -52.94 -10.99
C ALA A 250 73.29 -54.39 -10.73
N LYS A 251 72.95 -54.98 -9.58
CA LYS A 251 73.23 -56.39 -9.28
C LYS A 251 72.55 -57.33 -10.28
N GLN A 252 71.30 -57.05 -10.62
CA GLN A 252 70.56 -57.82 -11.61
C GLN A 252 71.23 -57.72 -12.98
N CYS A 253 71.63 -56.52 -13.41
CA CYS A 253 72.35 -56.32 -14.66
C CYS A 253 73.71 -57.05 -14.68
N GLU A 254 74.46 -57.09 -13.58
CA GLU A 254 75.68 -57.88 -13.49
C GLU A 254 75.40 -59.39 -13.57
N SER A 255 74.35 -59.86 -12.90
CA SER A 255 73.89 -61.25 -12.97
C SER A 255 73.48 -61.63 -14.39
N ASP A 256 72.66 -60.80 -15.04
CA ASP A 256 72.20 -60.98 -16.42
C ASP A 256 73.36 -60.90 -17.40
N LYS A 257 74.33 -60.00 -17.18
CA LYS A 257 75.57 -59.93 -17.96
C LYS A 257 76.38 -61.22 -17.83
N ALA A 258 76.53 -61.76 -16.63
CA ALA A 258 77.23 -63.04 -16.42
C ALA A 258 76.48 -64.20 -17.11
N ALA A 259 75.16 -64.25 -16.97
CA ALA A 259 74.29 -65.23 -17.64
C ALA A 259 74.35 -65.11 -19.17
N LEU A 260 74.31 -63.88 -19.70
CA LEU A 260 74.43 -63.61 -21.13
C LEU A 260 75.83 -63.94 -21.65
N GLN A 261 76.90 -63.67 -20.91
CA GLN A 261 78.25 -64.10 -21.27
C GLN A 261 78.35 -65.63 -21.32
N GLN A 262 77.68 -66.33 -20.40
CA GLN A 262 77.59 -67.78 -20.41
C GLN A 262 76.80 -68.26 -21.64
N GLN A 263 75.64 -67.66 -21.93
CA GLN A 263 74.86 -67.93 -23.14
C GLN A 263 75.65 -67.61 -24.42
N LEU A 264 76.43 -66.52 -24.46
CA LEU A 264 77.28 -66.16 -25.59
C LEU A 264 78.36 -67.21 -25.82
N LYS A 265 78.94 -67.79 -24.76
CA LYS A 265 79.83 -68.95 -24.85
C LYS A 265 79.09 -70.14 -25.48
N THR A 266 77.88 -70.45 -24.99
CA THR A 266 77.03 -71.54 -25.51
C THR A 266 76.56 -71.32 -26.96
N CYS A 267 76.35 -70.07 -27.37
CA CYS A 267 75.97 -69.68 -28.73
C CYS A 267 77.18 -69.54 -29.66
N GLN A 268 78.36 -69.19 -29.16
CA GLN A 268 79.60 -69.25 -29.94
C GLN A 268 79.97 -70.69 -30.31
N ASP A 269 79.55 -71.66 -29.49
CA ASP A 269 79.62 -73.10 -29.79
C ASP A 269 78.55 -73.58 -30.81
N ASN A 270 77.58 -72.74 -31.20
CA ASN A 270 76.54 -73.07 -32.18
C ASN A 270 76.25 -71.89 -33.12
N GLN A 271 76.93 -71.85 -34.28
CA GLN A 271 76.80 -70.75 -35.23
C GLN A 271 75.43 -70.64 -35.93
N GLN A 272 75.06 -69.36 -36.10
CA GLN A 272 74.28 -68.70 -37.17
C GLN A 272 72.79 -68.30 -36.95
N PRO A 273 72.37 -67.17 -37.59
CA PRO A 273 71.51 -66.16 -36.99
C PRO A 273 70.22 -65.91 -37.79
N THR A 274 69.20 -65.35 -37.13
CA THR A 274 68.19 -64.56 -37.84
C THR A 274 67.68 -63.38 -37.00
N LYS A 275 67.81 -62.21 -37.61
CA LYS A 275 67.35 -60.87 -37.20
C LYS A 275 65.88 -60.67 -37.62
N PRO A 276 65.00 -60.04 -36.82
CA PRO A 276 63.74 -59.48 -37.30
C PRO A 276 63.91 -58.03 -37.77
N THR A 277 63.18 -57.68 -38.83
CA THR A 277 63.20 -56.41 -39.53
C THR A 277 61.99 -55.57 -39.12
N ASP A 278 62.22 -54.38 -38.56
CA ASP A 278 61.18 -53.36 -38.36
C ASP A 278 60.85 -52.64 -39.67
N THR A 279 59.57 -52.42 -39.93
CA THR A 279 59.08 -51.57 -41.04
C THR A 279 58.34 -50.37 -40.45
N ALA A 280 59.01 -49.22 -40.34
CA ALA A 280 58.38 -47.94 -40.07
C ALA A 280 58.29 -47.15 -41.39
N ALA A 281 57.07 -46.76 -41.77
CA ALA A 281 56.82 -45.94 -42.94
C ALA A 281 57.49 -44.56 -42.79
N ALA A 282 58.24 -44.14 -43.82
CA ALA A 282 58.92 -42.86 -43.86
C ALA A 282 57.91 -41.71 -44.03
N GLN A 283 57.82 -40.82 -43.04
CA GLN A 283 57.12 -39.54 -43.12
C GLN A 283 58.01 -38.49 -43.81
N ASP A 284 57.44 -37.58 -44.60
CA ASP A 284 58.19 -36.48 -45.24
C ASP A 284 58.93 -35.64 -44.17
N PRO A 285 60.27 -35.49 -44.26
CA PRO A 285 61.05 -34.65 -43.35
C PRO A 285 60.52 -33.22 -43.22
N LYS A 286 59.86 -32.69 -44.26
CA LYS A 286 59.29 -31.32 -44.27
C LYS A 286 58.07 -31.15 -43.36
N CYS A 287 57.46 -32.25 -42.93
CA CYS A 287 56.32 -32.25 -42.01
C CYS A 287 56.72 -32.43 -40.53
N ARG A 288 58.04 -32.50 -40.23
CA ARG A 288 58.56 -32.70 -38.88
C ARG A 288 58.88 -31.41 -38.11
N ASP A 289 58.89 -30.28 -38.79
CA ASP A 289 59.23 -29.00 -38.16
C ASP A 289 58.05 -28.42 -37.36
N ASN A 290 58.37 -27.81 -36.22
CA ASN A 290 57.40 -27.15 -35.31
C ASN A 290 56.83 -25.83 -35.81
N SER A 291 57.11 -25.48 -37.05
CA SER A 291 56.54 -24.27 -37.62
C SER A 291 55.22 -24.61 -38.30
N TRP A 292 54.13 -24.03 -37.81
CA TRP A 292 52.89 -23.97 -38.57
C TRP A 292 53.03 -23.39 -39.96
N GLN A 293 53.99 -22.50 -40.19
CA GLN A 293 54.22 -21.95 -41.53
C GLN A 293 54.59 -23.08 -42.48
N ASN A 294 55.31 -24.10 -41.98
CA ASN A 294 55.64 -25.27 -42.78
C ASN A 294 54.42 -26.22 -42.90
N MET A 295 53.68 -26.45 -41.81
CA MET A 295 52.53 -27.37 -41.80
C MET A 295 51.34 -26.86 -42.62
N CYS A 296 51.07 -25.55 -42.59
CA CYS A 296 49.88 -24.92 -43.17
C CYS A 296 50.17 -23.90 -44.27
N GLY A 297 51.43 -23.56 -44.53
CA GLY A 297 51.86 -22.67 -45.62
C GLY A 297 52.25 -23.38 -46.93
N GLY A 298 51.89 -24.66 -47.08
CA GLY A 298 52.09 -25.44 -48.32
C GLY A 298 53.44 -26.13 -48.46
N VAL A 299 54.31 -26.06 -47.43
CA VAL A 299 55.61 -26.77 -47.42
C VAL A 299 55.43 -28.26 -47.11
N CYS A 300 54.62 -28.58 -46.10
CA CYS A 300 54.18 -29.95 -45.81
C CYS A 300 52.94 -30.28 -46.66
N GLN A 301 53.10 -31.18 -47.63
CA GLN A 301 52.01 -31.64 -48.49
C GLN A 301 51.19 -32.78 -47.88
N GLU A 302 51.62 -33.33 -46.74
CA GLU A 302 50.85 -34.34 -46.02
C GLU A 302 49.70 -33.70 -45.22
N ASP A 303 48.50 -34.22 -45.43
CA ASP A 303 47.30 -33.85 -44.66
C ASP A 303 46.90 -34.93 -43.65
N THR A 304 47.55 -36.09 -43.68
CA THR A 304 47.22 -37.24 -42.82
C THR A 304 48.50 -37.89 -42.31
N PHE A 305 48.53 -38.18 -41.00
CA PHE A 305 49.66 -38.78 -40.31
C PHE A 305 49.19 -40.05 -39.58
N THR A 306 49.98 -41.12 -39.61
CA THR A 306 49.71 -42.30 -38.78
C THR A 306 50.78 -42.39 -37.71
N LEU A 307 50.38 -42.29 -36.44
CA LEU A 307 51.28 -42.30 -35.29
C LEU A 307 50.72 -43.26 -34.23
N ALA A 308 51.55 -44.20 -33.77
CA ALA A 308 51.16 -45.24 -32.82
C ALA A 308 49.81 -45.94 -33.15
N GLY A 309 49.57 -46.20 -34.44
CA GLY A 309 48.35 -46.84 -34.93
C GLY A 309 47.11 -45.94 -35.02
N VAL A 310 47.23 -44.66 -34.69
CA VAL A 310 46.13 -43.67 -34.78
C VAL A 310 46.30 -42.81 -36.02
N VAL A 311 45.23 -42.66 -36.79
CA VAL A 311 45.21 -41.80 -37.98
C VAL A 311 44.80 -40.38 -37.57
N PHE A 312 45.70 -39.45 -37.81
CA PHE A 312 45.53 -38.02 -37.56
C PHE A 312 45.35 -37.26 -38.86
N LYS A 313 44.52 -36.21 -38.85
CA LYS A 313 44.29 -35.35 -40.01
C LYS A 313 44.56 -33.88 -39.67
N LYS A 314 45.26 -33.20 -40.57
CA LYS A 314 45.60 -31.78 -40.47
C LYS A 314 44.39 -30.91 -40.81
N ARG A 315 44.19 -29.84 -40.04
CA ARG A 315 43.24 -28.78 -40.32
C ARG A 315 43.83 -27.43 -39.93
N CYS A 316 44.03 -26.58 -40.93
CA CYS A 316 44.64 -25.27 -40.75
C CYS A 316 43.58 -24.19 -40.52
N PHE A 317 43.97 -23.11 -39.83
CA PHE A 317 43.14 -21.91 -39.62
C PHE A 317 41.83 -22.22 -38.88
N VAL A 318 41.91 -23.04 -37.84
CA VAL A 318 40.79 -23.42 -37.01
C VAL A 318 41.13 -23.35 -35.53
N ARG A 319 40.20 -22.77 -34.77
CA ARG A 319 40.14 -22.85 -33.32
C ARG A 319 39.24 -23.98 -32.89
N THR A 320 39.65 -24.73 -31.88
CA THR A 320 38.80 -25.73 -31.24
C THR A 320 37.87 -25.09 -30.22
N VAL A 321 36.62 -25.56 -30.17
CA VAL A 321 35.64 -25.22 -29.14
C VAL A 321 35.07 -26.51 -28.53
N MET A 322 34.69 -26.45 -27.26
CA MET A 322 34.11 -27.57 -26.50
C MET A 322 35.04 -28.78 -26.26
N GLY A 323 36.33 -28.53 -26.04
CA GLY A 323 37.28 -29.52 -25.52
C GLY A 323 38.03 -28.96 -24.31
N ARG A 324 38.49 -29.83 -23.40
CA ARG A 324 39.41 -29.40 -22.34
C ARG A 324 40.81 -29.33 -22.92
N GLU A 325 41.43 -28.17 -22.85
CA GLU A 325 42.81 -27.97 -23.28
C GLU A 325 43.77 -28.38 -22.14
N VAL A 326 44.72 -29.24 -22.45
CA VAL A 326 45.81 -29.63 -21.56
C VAL A 326 47.11 -29.17 -22.20
N GLN A 327 47.82 -28.26 -21.52
CA GLN A 327 49.12 -27.77 -22.00
C GLN A 327 50.19 -28.81 -21.69
N VAL A 328 50.91 -29.23 -22.72
CA VAL A 328 52.07 -30.11 -22.59
C VAL A 328 53.32 -29.30 -22.89
N TYR A 329 54.22 -29.29 -21.91
CA TYR A 329 55.52 -28.67 -21.97
C TYR A 329 56.57 -29.74 -22.30
N GLN A 330 57.70 -29.34 -22.89
CA GLN A 330 58.88 -30.21 -23.15
C GLN A 330 58.75 -31.18 -24.34
N ARG A 331 57.86 -30.92 -25.30
CA ARG A 331 57.86 -31.66 -26.57
C ARG A 331 58.70 -30.93 -27.60
N SER A 332 59.64 -31.68 -28.19
CA SER A 332 60.50 -31.19 -29.25
C SER A 332 59.78 -31.14 -30.57
N SER A 333 58.59 -31.76 -30.72
CA SER A 333 57.70 -31.44 -31.83
C SER A 333 56.19 -31.64 -31.69
N LEU A 334 55.42 -31.07 -32.63
CA LEU A 334 53.98 -31.32 -32.76
C LEU A 334 53.67 -32.81 -33.02
N LEU A 335 54.47 -33.45 -33.88
CA LEU A 335 54.34 -34.89 -34.13
C LEU A 335 54.72 -35.71 -32.89
N GLU A 336 55.71 -35.28 -32.11
CA GLU A 336 56.05 -35.93 -30.85
C GLU A 336 54.90 -35.80 -29.83
N CYS A 337 54.24 -34.65 -29.77
CA CYS A 337 53.07 -34.45 -28.92
C CYS A 337 51.90 -35.36 -29.33
N LEU A 338 51.69 -35.51 -30.64
CA LEU A 338 50.71 -36.47 -31.16
C LEU A 338 51.07 -37.91 -30.79
N GLU A 339 52.34 -38.31 -30.94
CA GLU A 339 52.80 -39.67 -30.69
C GLU A 339 52.83 -40.03 -29.20
N LYS A 340 53.27 -39.12 -28.33
CA LYS A 340 53.53 -39.40 -26.91
C LYS A 340 52.35 -39.05 -26.00
N ASP A 341 51.60 -38.00 -26.31
CA ASP A 341 50.56 -37.49 -25.39
C ASP A 341 49.14 -37.73 -25.92
N CYS A 342 48.94 -37.68 -27.24
CA CYS A 342 47.60 -37.84 -27.84
C CYS A 342 47.27 -39.27 -28.27
N ALA A 343 48.15 -39.93 -29.03
CA ALA A 343 47.89 -41.26 -29.58
C ALA A 343 47.64 -42.32 -28.49
N PRO A 344 48.44 -42.39 -27.40
CA PRO A 344 48.23 -43.36 -26.32
C PRO A 344 46.99 -43.07 -25.48
N ASN A 345 46.48 -41.83 -25.52
CA ASN A 345 45.34 -41.41 -24.73
C ASN A 345 44.04 -41.49 -25.53
N PRO A 346 43.13 -42.44 -25.25
CA PRO A 346 41.89 -42.60 -26.03
C PRO A 346 40.96 -41.39 -25.94
N ASN A 347 41.08 -40.57 -24.89
CA ASN A 347 40.28 -39.35 -24.71
C ASN A 347 40.86 -38.15 -25.46
N CYS A 348 42.06 -38.25 -26.05
CA CYS A 348 42.61 -37.18 -26.87
C CYS A 348 41.93 -37.13 -28.23
N LEU A 349 41.37 -35.96 -28.56
CA LEU A 349 40.69 -35.67 -29.82
C LEU A 349 41.63 -35.06 -30.86
N GLY A 350 42.73 -34.44 -30.43
CA GLY A 350 43.71 -33.83 -31.30
C GLY A 350 44.68 -32.94 -30.54
N VAL A 351 45.66 -32.40 -31.26
CA VAL A 351 46.63 -31.44 -30.75
C VAL A 351 46.47 -30.14 -31.52
N GLY A 352 46.21 -29.07 -30.77
CA GLY A 352 46.17 -27.70 -31.26
C GLY A 352 47.49 -27.00 -31.01
N TRP A 353 47.67 -25.91 -31.75
CA TRP A 353 48.91 -25.15 -31.71
C TRP A 353 48.71 -23.69 -32.11
N ARG A 354 49.52 -22.78 -31.55
CA ARG A 354 49.49 -21.33 -31.83
C ARG A 354 50.84 -20.77 -32.31
N PRO A 355 50.85 -19.82 -33.27
CA PRO A 355 52.01 -19.18 -33.90
C PRO A 355 53.17 -18.74 -32.99
N TRP A 356 52.85 -18.34 -31.78
CA TRP A 356 53.75 -17.68 -30.84
C TRP A 356 54.20 -18.58 -29.67
N GLU A 357 53.74 -19.83 -29.61
CA GLU A 357 54.06 -20.78 -28.54
C GLU A 357 55.16 -21.75 -29.03
N VAL A 358 56.42 -21.43 -28.75
CA VAL A 358 57.58 -22.26 -29.13
C VAL A 358 57.79 -23.37 -28.11
N GLY A 359 57.74 -24.64 -28.53
CA GLY A 359 58.00 -25.79 -27.65
C GLY A 359 56.83 -26.20 -26.74
N HIS A 360 55.62 -25.73 -27.05
CA HIS A 360 54.39 -26.06 -26.34
C HIS A 360 53.37 -26.63 -27.33
N CYS A 361 52.62 -27.64 -26.89
CA CYS A 361 51.50 -28.17 -27.65
C CYS A 361 50.26 -28.29 -26.75
N HIS A 362 49.09 -28.10 -27.35
CA HIS A 362 47.82 -28.07 -26.64
C HIS A 362 47.04 -29.34 -26.96
N VAL A 363 46.98 -30.27 -26.02
CA VAL A 363 46.24 -31.52 -26.21
C VAL A 363 44.77 -31.26 -25.90
N HIS A 364 43.90 -31.51 -26.89
CA HIS A 364 42.46 -31.36 -26.74
C HIS A 364 41.83 -32.67 -26.28
N MET A 365 41.32 -32.65 -25.06
CA MET A 365 40.69 -33.78 -24.39
C MET A 365 39.17 -33.72 -24.54
N SER A 366 38.56 -34.89 -24.77
CA SER A 366 37.11 -35.06 -24.75
C SER A 366 36.54 -34.75 -23.38
N ILE A 367 35.42 -34.02 -23.37
CA ILE A 367 34.58 -33.75 -22.19
C ILE A 367 33.19 -34.39 -22.32
N GLY A 368 33.07 -35.46 -23.14
CA GLY A 368 31.81 -36.14 -23.44
C GLY A 368 31.11 -35.65 -24.72
N HIS A 369 31.70 -34.70 -25.43
CA HIS A 369 31.23 -34.21 -26.73
C HIS A 369 32.37 -34.25 -27.77
N GLY A 370 32.02 -34.34 -29.06
CA GLY A 370 32.99 -34.27 -30.16
C GLY A 370 33.63 -32.88 -30.28
N LEU A 371 34.88 -32.85 -30.75
CA LEU A 371 35.63 -31.61 -30.95
C LEU A 371 34.98 -30.76 -32.05
N ARG A 372 34.60 -29.53 -31.71
CA ARG A 372 34.08 -28.57 -32.70
C ARG A 372 35.17 -27.60 -33.14
N THR A 373 35.13 -27.15 -34.39
CA THR A 373 36.10 -26.20 -34.93
C THR A 373 35.42 -24.97 -35.52
N ALA A 374 35.94 -23.79 -35.24
CA ALA A 374 35.56 -22.53 -35.87
C ALA A 374 36.76 -21.93 -36.61
N TYR A 375 36.53 -21.17 -37.68
CA TYR A 375 37.63 -20.52 -38.41
C TYR A 375 38.40 -19.55 -37.49
N ASN A 376 39.73 -19.67 -37.48
CA ASN A 376 40.62 -18.75 -36.78
C ASN A 376 41.98 -18.73 -37.50
N PRO A 377 42.44 -17.58 -38.03
CA PRO A 377 43.68 -17.50 -38.80
C PRO A 377 44.96 -17.77 -37.98
N HIS A 378 44.86 -17.85 -36.65
CA HIS A 378 45.98 -17.99 -35.74
C HIS A 378 45.97 -19.30 -34.95
N GLU A 379 45.07 -20.23 -35.27
CA GLU A 379 45.01 -21.53 -34.60
C GLU A 379 44.97 -22.66 -35.63
N HIS A 380 45.61 -23.77 -35.28
CA HIS A 380 45.72 -24.93 -36.14
C HIS A 380 45.49 -26.19 -35.32
N LEU A 381 45.00 -27.24 -35.98
CA LEU A 381 44.61 -28.48 -35.34
C LEU A 381 45.09 -29.68 -36.16
N ILE A 382 45.66 -30.67 -35.48
CA ILE A 382 45.80 -32.03 -36.00
C ILE A 382 44.94 -32.94 -35.14
N TYR A 383 43.89 -33.52 -35.72
CA TYR A 383 42.87 -34.25 -34.97
C TYR A 383 42.89 -35.75 -35.26
N ALA A 384 42.58 -36.57 -34.27
CA ALA A 384 42.43 -38.01 -34.44
C ALA A 384 41.12 -38.29 -35.20
N LYS A 385 41.25 -38.79 -36.44
CA LYS A 385 40.15 -38.93 -37.39
C LYS A 385 39.00 -39.77 -36.83
N ASP A 386 39.33 -40.84 -36.12
CA ASP A 386 38.34 -41.80 -35.61
C ASP A 386 37.73 -41.39 -34.27
N ARG A 387 38.21 -40.28 -33.68
CA ARG A 387 37.79 -39.81 -32.35
C ARG A 387 36.97 -38.52 -32.42
N VAL A 388 36.94 -37.86 -33.57
CA VAL A 388 36.16 -36.65 -33.81
C VAL A 388 34.97 -37.00 -34.68
N THR A 389 33.76 -36.70 -34.22
CA THR A 389 32.55 -36.78 -35.05
C THR A 389 32.70 -35.81 -36.22
N PRO A 390 32.42 -36.20 -37.48
CA PRO A 390 32.45 -35.27 -38.60
C PRO A 390 31.57 -34.05 -38.26
N LEU A 391 32.13 -32.86 -38.42
CA LEU A 391 31.42 -31.59 -38.28
C LEU A 391 30.51 -31.34 -39.47
#